data_AF-A0A949J9B3-F1
#
_entry.id   AF-A0A949J9B3-F1
#
_cell.length_a   1.000
_cell.length_b   1.000
_cell.length_c   1.000
_cell.angle_alpha   90.00
_cell.angle_beta   90.00
_cell.angle_gamma   90.00
#
_symmetry.space_group_name_H-M   'P 1'
#
loop_
_entity.id
_entity.type
_entity.pdbx_description
1 polymer ?
#
loop_
_entity_poly.entity_id
_entity_poly.type
_entity_poly.pdbx_seq_one_letter_code
_entity_poly.pdbx_strand_id
1 'polypeptide(L)'
;MQRRYSAIDLRGYPSELFTSVYSIVPIGEFQPGTAPHGIMVESVPQLKRIPKGVNVVFGQGGTAEKNRKFLESKKIHILSRPYPINSIHARLAAENYVGLELCFHEMAHFSGYLRAKILIHLRHTILLAQKYHAPLVITSGASCPDQVKSPRTLVAFGKILGLGYPEAKAALWNVPKAIIEGEK
;
A
#
# COMPACT_ATOMS: atom_id res chain seq x y z
N MET A 1 -24.67 12.66 9.44
CA MET A 1 -24.18 11.44 10.12
C MET A 1 -22.97 10.90 9.33
N GLN A 2 -21.75 11.28 9.72
CA GLN A 2 -20.52 10.96 8.97
C GLN A 2 -20.12 9.49 9.17
N ARG A 3 -19.99 8.75 8.07
CA ARG A 3 -19.49 7.37 8.07
C ARG A 3 -17.97 7.40 8.23
N ARG A 4 -17.47 6.75 9.29
CA ARG A 4 -16.05 6.55 9.59
C ARG A 4 -15.41 5.63 8.54
N TYR A 5 -14.18 5.93 8.14
CA TYR A 5 -13.37 5.08 7.26
C TYR A 5 -12.16 4.57 8.04
N SER A 6 -11.67 3.39 7.73
CA SER A 6 -10.26 3.05 7.99
C SER A 6 -9.36 3.71 7.00
N ALA A 7 -8.12 3.99 7.38
CA ALA A 7 -7.06 4.01 6.40
C ALA A 7 -5.88 3.23 6.91
N ILE A 8 -5.20 2.55 6.00
CA ILE A 8 -3.78 2.24 6.20
C ILE A 8 -3.03 3.43 5.62
N ASP A 9 -2.56 4.32 6.49
CA ASP A 9 -1.64 5.37 6.07
C ASP A 9 -0.36 5.33 6.89
N LEU A 10 0.75 5.47 6.20
CA LEU A 10 2.07 5.01 6.58
C LEU A 10 2.64 5.69 7.83
N ARG A 11 2.07 6.80 8.34
CA ARG A 11 2.45 7.47 9.62
C ARG A 11 1.37 8.35 10.29
N GLY A 12 0.08 8.00 10.23
CA GLY A 12 -0.90 8.43 11.24
C GLY A 12 -1.18 9.93 11.46
N TYR A 13 -2.26 10.47 10.88
CA TYR A 13 -2.94 11.65 11.45
C TYR A 13 -4.25 11.22 12.12
N PRO A 14 -4.51 11.57 13.39
CA PRO A 14 -5.83 11.41 13.98
C PRO A 14 -6.78 12.41 13.33
N SER A 15 -7.60 11.94 12.39
CA SER A 15 -8.76 12.65 11.87
C SER A 15 -10.00 11.98 12.43
N GLU A 16 -11.06 12.74 12.74
CA GLU A 16 -12.38 12.17 13.06
C GLU A 16 -12.94 11.25 11.96
N LEU A 17 -12.33 11.29 10.77
CA LEU A 17 -12.66 10.44 9.62
C LEU A 17 -11.95 9.08 9.62
N PHE A 18 -10.94 8.86 10.48
CA PHE A 18 -10.13 7.64 10.54
C PHE A 18 -10.23 6.91 11.88
N THR A 19 -10.56 5.62 11.88
CA THR A 19 -10.67 4.81 13.11
C THR A 19 -9.30 4.38 13.65
N SER A 20 -8.38 4.01 12.75
CA SER A 20 -7.01 3.55 13.06
C SER A 20 -6.10 3.90 11.90
N VAL A 21 -4.82 4.22 12.16
CA VAL A 21 -3.83 4.51 11.11
C VAL A 21 -2.51 3.78 11.39
N TYR A 22 -2.05 2.98 10.44
CA TYR A 22 -0.89 2.10 10.62
C TYR A 22 0.43 2.75 10.23
N SER A 23 1.27 3.09 11.21
CA SER A 23 2.59 3.64 10.93
C SER A 23 3.56 2.55 10.50
N ILE A 24 4.18 2.65 9.32
CA ILE A 24 5.19 1.70 8.87
C ILE A 24 6.58 2.22 9.18
N VAL A 25 7.34 1.36 9.85
CA VAL A 25 8.72 1.63 10.26
C VAL A 25 9.66 0.55 9.70
N PRO A 26 10.95 0.83 9.53
CA PRO A 26 11.94 -0.20 9.29
C PRO A 26 11.93 -1.25 10.41
N ILE A 27 12.33 -2.49 10.10
CA ILE A 27 12.33 -3.61 11.06
C ILE A 27 13.10 -3.29 12.35
N GLY A 28 14.21 -2.54 12.26
CA GLY A 28 15.04 -2.17 13.42
C GLY A 28 14.40 -1.14 14.35
N GLU A 29 13.42 -0.38 13.86
CA GLU A 29 12.70 0.66 14.61
C GLU A 29 11.37 0.15 15.20
N PHE A 30 11.02 -1.11 14.95
CA PHE A 30 9.76 -1.68 15.44
C PHE A 30 9.78 -1.90 16.95
N GLN A 31 8.86 -1.24 17.66
CA GLN A 31 8.64 -1.42 19.10
C GLN A 31 7.26 -2.05 19.35
N PRO A 32 7.18 -3.23 20.01
CA PRO A 32 5.91 -3.86 20.33
C PRO A 32 5.17 -3.11 21.45
N GLY A 33 3.86 -2.86 21.27
CA GLY A 33 2.98 -2.28 22.30
C GLY A 33 2.65 -0.79 22.16
N THR A 34 3.30 -0.07 21.24
CA THR A 34 2.86 1.27 20.80
C THR A 34 1.75 1.17 19.74
N ALA A 35 1.22 2.31 19.25
CA ALA A 35 0.15 2.46 18.23
C ALA A 35 0.15 1.38 17.11
N PRO A 36 -0.92 1.17 16.32
CA PRO A 36 -0.86 0.21 15.20
C PRO A 36 0.36 0.49 14.30
N HIS A 37 1.38 -0.37 14.38
CA HIS A 37 2.60 -0.26 13.60
C HIS A 37 2.69 -1.46 12.66
N GLY A 38 3.16 -1.21 11.44
CA GLY A 38 3.63 -2.25 10.57
C GLY A 38 5.10 -2.05 10.24
N ILE A 39 5.64 -2.99 9.45
CA ILE A 39 7.06 -2.98 9.10
C ILE A 39 7.25 -2.90 7.60
N MET A 40 8.31 -2.20 7.18
CA MET A 40 8.81 -2.24 5.81
C MET A 40 9.93 -3.29 5.72
N VAL A 41 9.77 -4.23 4.80
CA VAL A 41 10.74 -5.26 4.45
C VAL A 41 11.39 -4.85 3.13
N GLU A 42 12.63 -4.39 3.20
CA GLU A 42 13.36 -3.89 2.05
C GLU A 42 14.08 -5.00 1.27
N SER A 43 14.27 -6.18 1.86
CA SER A 43 15.00 -7.29 1.24
C SER A 43 14.37 -8.65 1.55
N VAL A 44 14.47 -9.60 0.62
CA VAL A 44 13.91 -10.95 0.78
C VAL A 44 14.45 -11.68 2.03
N PRO A 45 15.75 -11.57 2.41
CA PRO A 45 16.26 -12.20 3.64
C PRO A 45 15.59 -11.68 4.92
N GLN A 46 15.16 -10.40 4.94
CA GLN A 46 14.48 -9.81 6.09
C GLN A 46 13.12 -10.47 6.39
N LEU A 47 12.51 -11.20 5.45
CA LEU A 47 11.30 -12.00 5.68
C LEU A 47 11.46 -13.01 6.82
N LYS A 48 12.70 -13.45 7.11
CA LYS A 48 13.00 -14.37 8.23
C LYS A 48 13.08 -13.65 9.58
N ARG A 49 13.29 -12.33 9.57
CA ARG A 49 13.51 -11.49 10.75
C ARG A 49 12.28 -10.68 11.17
N ILE A 50 11.12 -10.94 10.55
CA ILE A 50 9.86 -10.27 10.89
C ILE A 50 9.51 -10.59 12.36
N PRO A 51 9.40 -9.58 13.23
CA PRO A 51 8.98 -9.78 14.61
C PRO A 51 7.57 -10.37 14.71
N LYS A 52 7.29 -11.08 15.81
CA LYS A 52 5.92 -11.50 16.13
C LYS A 52 5.09 -10.28 16.59
N GLY A 53 3.78 -10.32 16.36
CA GLY A 53 2.86 -9.26 16.79
C GLY A 53 2.78 -8.05 15.85
N VAL A 54 3.43 -8.11 14.68
CA VAL A 54 3.30 -7.08 13.63
C VAL A 54 1.94 -7.20 12.97
N ASN A 55 1.20 -6.09 12.88
CA ASN A 55 -0.15 -6.09 12.30
C ASN A 55 -0.16 -6.11 10.77
N VAL A 56 0.80 -5.43 10.14
CA VAL A 56 0.87 -5.33 8.68
C VAL A 56 2.32 -5.28 8.23
N VAL A 57 2.60 -5.88 7.08
CA VAL A 57 3.95 -6.05 6.54
C VAL A 57 3.96 -5.59 5.10
N PHE A 58 4.77 -4.57 4.83
CA PHE A 58 5.01 -4.04 3.50
C PHE A 58 6.29 -4.65 2.93
N GLY A 59 6.25 -5.17 1.72
CA GLY A 59 7.45 -5.54 0.96
C GLY A 59 7.81 -4.42 -0.01
N GLN A 60 9.00 -3.84 0.09
CA GLN A 60 9.42 -2.81 -0.86
C GLN A 60 9.84 -3.45 -2.18
N GLY A 61 9.03 -3.31 -3.22
CA GLY A 61 9.31 -3.82 -4.56
C GLY A 61 10.39 -3.04 -5.32
N GLY A 62 10.27 -3.06 -6.65
CA GLY A 62 11.07 -2.23 -7.57
C GLY A 62 11.87 -3.02 -8.61
N THR A 63 11.92 -4.35 -8.50
CA THR A 63 12.48 -5.23 -9.54
C THR A 63 11.58 -6.45 -9.72
N ALA A 64 11.56 -7.03 -10.94
CA ALA A 64 10.69 -8.16 -11.23
C ALA A 64 10.96 -9.38 -10.33
N GLU A 65 12.22 -9.70 -10.09
CA GLU A 65 12.62 -10.81 -9.22
C GLU A 65 12.16 -10.59 -7.77
N LYS A 66 12.41 -9.39 -7.23
CA LYS A 66 12.06 -9.03 -5.86
C LYS A 66 10.54 -9.01 -5.66
N ASN A 67 9.81 -8.42 -6.61
CA ASN A 67 8.36 -8.40 -6.61
C ASN A 67 7.79 -9.82 -6.56
N ARG A 68 8.27 -10.72 -7.43
CA ARG A 68 7.85 -12.12 -7.45
C ARG A 68 8.09 -12.80 -6.10
N LYS A 69 9.28 -12.66 -5.53
CA LYS A 69 9.61 -13.27 -4.22
C LYS A 69 8.74 -12.76 -3.08
N PHE A 70 8.39 -11.48 -3.07
CA PHE A 70 7.47 -10.94 -2.07
C PHE A 70 6.04 -11.40 -2.29
N LEU A 71 5.56 -11.44 -3.53
CA LEU A 71 4.21 -11.89 -3.86
C LEU A 71 3.99 -13.39 -3.59
N GLU A 72 5.02 -14.22 -3.73
CA GLU A 72 4.99 -15.65 -3.36
C GLU A 72 5.03 -15.87 -1.83
N SER A 73 5.35 -14.84 -1.04
CA SER A 73 5.49 -14.95 0.41
C SER A 73 4.17 -14.74 1.15
N LYS A 74 3.77 -15.71 1.97
CA LYS A 74 2.62 -15.59 2.90
C LYS A 74 2.81 -14.58 4.04
N LYS A 75 3.98 -13.93 4.14
CA LYS A 75 4.29 -12.96 5.20
C LYS A 75 4.08 -11.52 4.78
N ILE A 76 3.88 -11.26 3.49
CA ILE A 76 3.68 -9.91 2.94
C ILE A 76 2.18 -9.66 2.81
N HIS A 77 1.75 -8.50 3.27
CA HIS A 77 0.36 -8.06 3.14
C HIS A 77 0.21 -7.12 1.96
N ILE A 78 1.17 -6.19 1.79
CA ILE A 78 1.15 -5.15 0.77
C ILE A 78 2.51 -5.08 0.09
N LEU A 79 2.54 -5.04 -1.24
CA LEU A 79 3.73 -4.79 -2.03
C LEU A 79 3.83 -3.29 -2.35
N SER A 80 4.80 -2.62 -1.74
CA SER A 80 5.05 -1.19 -1.85
C SER A 80 5.87 -0.85 -3.09
N ARG A 81 5.53 0.28 -3.73
CA ARG A 81 6.21 0.80 -4.94
C ARG A 81 6.66 -0.32 -5.89
N PRO A 82 5.73 -1.18 -6.36
CA PRO A 82 6.08 -2.42 -7.03
C PRO A 82 6.51 -2.22 -8.49
N TYR A 83 6.68 -0.99 -8.96
CA TYR A 83 6.81 -0.70 -10.38
C TYR A 83 8.23 -1.03 -10.90
N PRO A 84 8.36 -1.57 -12.13
CA PRO A 84 7.28 -1.99 -13.03
C PRO A 84 6.66 -3.35 -12.65
N ILE A 85 5.33 -3.47 -12.80
CA ILE A 85 4.57 -4.73 -12.64
C ILE A 85 4.20 -5.31 -14.02
N ASN A 86 4.09 -6.64 -14.10
CA ASN A 86 3.63 -7.38 -15.28
C ASN A 86 2.41 -8.26 -14.91
N SER A 87 1.86 -8.98 -15.90
CA SER A 87 0.69 -9.85 -15.71
C SER A 87 0.92 -10.97 -14.68
N ILE A 88 2.13 -11.53 -14.62
CA ILE A 88 2.47 -12.59 -13.65
C ILE A 88 2.40 -12.04 -12.24
N HIS A 89 2.96 -10.84 -11.99
CA HIS A 89 2.90 -10.20 -10.67
C HIS A 89 1.45 -9.90 -10.26
N ALA A 90 0.63 -9.38 -11.18
CA ALA A 90 -0.77 -9.08 -10.88
C ALA A 90 -1.57 -10.36 -10.55
N ARG A 91 -1.32 -11.46 -11.28
CA ARG A 91 -1.92 -12.75 -11.00
C ARG A 91 -1.50 -13.31 -9.63
N LEU A 92 -0.20 -13.25 -9.31
CA LEU A 92 0.31 -13.68 -8.00
C LEU A 92 -0.29 -12.83 -6.87
N ALA A 93 -0.44 -11.52 -7.08
CA ALA A 93 -1.07 -10.62 -6.11
C ALA A 93 -2.53 -11.00 -5.85
N ALA A 94 -3.29 -11.36 -6.88
CA ALA A 94 -4.66 -11.84 -6.74
C ALA A 94 -4.74 -13.21 -6.04
N GLU A 95 -3.93 -14.18 -6.48
CA GLU A 95 -3.92 -15.54 -5.92
C GLU A 95 -3.54 -15.56 -4.43
N ASN A 96 -2.50 -14.80 -4.06
CA ASN A 96 -2.01 -14.72 -2.68
C ASN A 96 -2.68 -13.62 -1.85
N TYR A 97 -3.57 -12.83 -2.45
CA TYR A 97 -4.28 -11.72 -1.81
C TYR A 97 -3.32 -10.68 -1.19
N VAL A 98 -2.28 -10.32 -1.95
CA VAL A 98 -1.29 -9.31 -1.57
C VAL A 98 -1.65 -7.98 -2.24
N GLY A 99 -1.87 -6.94 -1.44
CA GLY A 99 -2.23 -5.61 -1.92
C GLY A 99 -1.12 -4.98 -2.76
N LEU A 100 -1.46 -4.45 -3.93
CA LEU A 100 -0.56 -3.62 -4.73
C LEU A 100 -0.72 -2.16 -4.32
N GLU A 101 0.36 -1.56 -3.82
CA GLU A 101 0.33 -0.18 -3.37
C GLU A 101 0.28 0.82 -4.54
N LEU A 102 -0.53 1.86 -4.38
CA LEU A 102 -0.52 3.11 -5.14
C LEU A 102 -0.05 4.22 -4.19
N CYS A 103 1.25 4.51 -4.21
CA CYS A 103 1.88 5.41 -3.25
C CYS A 103 1.80 6.87 -3.72
N PHE A 104 1.22 7.77 -2.91
CA PHE A 104 1.15 9.20 -3.24
C PHE A 104 2.50 9.93 -3.10
N HIS A 105 3.41 9.45 -2.25
CA HIS A 105 4.68 10.12 -1.94
C HIS A 105 5.47 10.50 -3.19
N GLU A 106 5.57 9.60 -4.17
CA GLU A 106 6.31 9.85 -5.41
C GLU A 106 5.72 11.04 -6.20
N MET A 107 4.41 11.26 -6.12
CA MET A 107 3.75 12.40 -6.75
C MET A 107 4.07 13.73 -6.08
N ALA A 108 4.23 13.72 -4.76
CA ALA A 108 4.59 14.90 -3.99
C ALA A 108 6.04 15.33 -4.24
N HIS A 109 6.96 14.37 -4.43
CA HIS A 109 8.40 14.63 -4.46
C HIS A 109 9.01 14.69 -5.87
N PHE A 110 8.48 13.96 -6.84
CA PHE A 110 9.02 14.00 -8.21
C PHE A 110 8.39 15.11 -9.04
N SER A 111 9.11 15.61 -10.04
CA SER A 111 8.65 16.61 -11.00
C SER A 111 9.00 16.21 -12.45
N GLY A 112 8.41 16.91 -13.42
CA GLY A 112 8.71 16.73 -14.85
C GLY A 112 8.60 15.29 -15.34
N TYR A 113 9.65 14.83 -16.04
CA TYR A 113 9.70 13.51 -16.65
C TYR A 113 9.54 12.35 -15.65
N LEU A 114 10.16 12.44 -14.46
CA LEU A 114 10.06 11.38 -13.45
C LEU A 114 8.63 11.21 -12.94
N ARG A 115 7.92 12.33 -12.72
CA ARG A 115 6.50 12.30 -12.34
C ARG A 115 5.65 11.67 -13.43
N ALA A 116 5.88 12.02 -14.69
CA ALA A 116 5.16 11.43 -15.82
C ALA A 116 5.39 9.91 -15.92
N LYS A 117 6.63 9.46 -15.73
CA LYS A 117 6.99 8.03 -15.74
C LYS A 117 6.30 7.25 -14.61
N ILE A 118 6.30 7.77 -13.39
CA ILE A 118 5.61 7.13 -12.25
C ILE A 118 4.09 7.10 -12.49
N LEU A 119 3.49 8.17 -13.03
CA LEU A 119 2.07 8.15 -13.40
C LEU A 119 1.74 7.03 -14.39
N ILE A 120 2.58 6.83 -15.41
CA ILE A 120 2.40 5.71 -16.37
C ILE A 120 2.43 4.37 -15.63
N HIS A 121 3.38 4.16 -14.74
CA HIS A 121 3.50 2.92 -13.96
C HIS A 121 2.32 2.68 -13.01
N LEU A 122 1.82 3.73 -12.35
CA LEU A 122 0.64 3.68 -11.49
C LEU A 122 -0.60 3.28 -12.29
N ARG A 123 -0.84 3.92 -13.44
CA ARG A 123 -1.96 3.60 -14.33
C ARG A 123 -1.86 2.17 -14.88
N HIS A 124 -0.67 1.74 -15.27
CA HIS A 124 -0.43 0.37 -15.72
C HIS A 124 -0.70 -0.66 -14.61
N THR A 125 -0.34 -0.35 -13.37
CA THR A 125 -0.65 -1.18 -12.20
C THR A 125 -2.15 -1.33 -12.00
N ILE A 126 -2.91 -0.23 -12.11
CA ILE A 126 -4.38 -0.27 -12.02
C ILE A 126 -4.97 -1.15 -13.12
N LEU A 127 -4.53 -0.98 -14.38
CA LEU A 127 -5.01 -1.77 -15.50
C LEU A 127 -4.81 -3.27 -15.28
N LEU A 128 -3.63 -3.67 -14.81
CA LEU A 128 -3.34 -5.06 -14.52
C LEU A 128 -4.10 -5.57 -13.30
N ALA A 129 -4.19 -4.77 -12.24
CA ALA A 129 -4.93 -5.14 -11.05
C ALA A 129 -6.41 -5.35 -11.33
N GLN A 130 -7.05 -4.48 -12.11
CA GLN A 130 -8.44 -4.64 -12.54
C GLN A 130 -8.62 -5.89 -13.42
N LYS A 131 -7.70 -6.14 -14.36
CA LYS A 131 -7.74 -7.30 -15.26
C LYS A 131 -7.63 -8.64 -14.51
N TYR A 132 -6.81 -8.70 -13.48
CA TYR A 132 -6.53 -9.94 -12.73
C TYR A 132 -7.19 -10.00 -11.36
N HIS A 133 -8.02 -9.00 -11.00
CA HIS A 133 -8.65 -8.86 -9.69
C HIS A 133 -7.65 -8.83 -8.52
N ALA A 134 -6.50 -8.20 -8.73
CA ALA A 134 -5.53 -7.99 -7.66
C ALA A 134 -6.00 -6.86 -6.72
N PRO A 135 -5.86 -7.02 -5.39
CA PRO A 135 -6.23 -5.97 -4.45
C PRO A 135 -5.33 -4.74 -4.62
N LEU A 136 -5.93 -3.54 -4.62
CA LEU A 136 -5.23 -2.26 -4.69
C LEU A 136 -5.32 -1.54 -3.35
N VAL A 137 -4.22 -0.92 -2.93
CA VAL A 137 -4.14 -0.14 -1.69
C VAL A 137 -3.57 1.24 -1.97
N ILE A 138 -4.28 2.31 -1.60
CA ILE A 138 -3.78 3.69 -1.73
C ILE A 138 -3.19 4.15 -0.39
N THR A 139 -1.98 4.71 -0.42
CA THR A 139 -1.29 5.23 0.78
C THR A 139 -0.73 6.63 0.53
N SER A 140 -0.51 7.43 1.58
CA SER A 140 0.19 8.71 1.42
C SER A 140 1.69 8.53 1.19
N GLY A 141 2.27 7.44 1.69
CA GLY A 141 3.73 7.25 1.67
C GLY A 141 4.48 8.26 2.54
N ALA A 142 3.82 8.81 3.56
CA ALA A 142 4.36 9.88 4.39
C ALA A 142 5.55 9.40 5.23
N SER A 143 6.65 10.14 5.18
CA SER A 143 7.82 9.90 6.05
C SER A 143 7.71 10.59 7.40
N CYS A 144 6.81 11.58 7.53
CA CYS A 144 6.48 12.25 8.79
C CYS A 144 4.99 12.59 8.86
N PRO A 145 4.44 12.88 10.06
CA PRO A 145 3.01 13.17 10.23
C PRO A 145 2.49 14.30 9.33
N ASP A 146 3.29 15.32 9.04
CA ASP A 146 2.90 16.48 8.22
C ASP A 146 2.72 16.14 6.73
N GLN A 147 3.28 15.01 6.28
CA GLN A 147 3.17 14.54 4.90
C GLN A 147 1.92 13.69 4.66
N VAL A 148 1.21 13.29 5.71
CA VAL A 148 -0.03 12.51 5.63
C VAL A 148 -1.08 13.29 4.83
N LYS A 149 -1.74 12.60 3.89
CA LYS A 149 -2.79 13.18 3.05
C LYS A 149 -4.16 12.80 3.55
N SER A 150 -5.09 13.73 3.37
CA SER A 150 -6.49 13.50 3.72
C SER A 150 -7.08 12.35 2.88
N PRO A 151 -8.08 11.62 3.40
CA PRO A 151 -8.70 10.53 2.65
C PRO A 151 -9.33 11.03 1.33
N ARG A 152 -9.85 12.26 1.33
CA ARG A 152 -10.41 12.89 0.12
C ARG A 152 -9.34 13.11 -0.94
N THR A 153 -8.14 13.53 -0.53
CA THR A 153 -6.99 13.71 -1.42
C THR A 153 -6.57 12.37 -2.03
N LEU A 154 -6.49 11.31 -1.23
CA LEU A 154 -6.11 9.98 -1.70
C LEU A 154 -7.17 9.36 -2.64
N VAL A 155 -8.45 9.55 -2.35
CA VAL A 155 -9.53 9.16 -3.27
C VAL A 155 -9.46 9.94 -4.59
N ALA A 156 -9.24 11.26 -4.52
CA ALA A 156 -9.05 12.08 -5.72
C ALA A 156 -7.84 11.62 -6.55
N PHE A 157 -6.74 11.26 -5.87
CA PHE A 157 -5.57 10.68 -6.51
C PHE A 157 -5.90 9.37 -7.24
N GLY A 158 -6.58 8.43 -6.59
CA GLY A 158 -7.03 7.19 -7.23
C GLY A 158 -7.91 7.45 -8.47
N LYS A 159 -8.82 8.43 -8.39
CA LYS A 159 -9.65 8.84 -9.53
C LYS A 159 -8.83 9.40 -10.70
N ILE A 160 -7.83 10.24 -10.42
CA ILE A 160 -6.94 10.80 -11.45
C ILE A 160 -6.18 9.68 -12.17
N LEU A 161 -5.81 8.63 -11.46
CA LEU A 161 -5.14 7.47 -12.05
C LEU A 161 -6.08 6.56 -12.86
N GLY A 162 -7.40 6.73 -12.76
CA GLY A 162 -8.39 6.00 -13.55
C GLY A 162 -9.28 5.04 -12.77
N LEU A 163 -9.24 5.05 -11.43
CA LEU A 163 -10.18 4.27 -10.62
C LEU A 163 -11.56 4.92 -10.57
N GLY A 164 -12.60 4.09 -10.48
CA GLY A 164 -13.94 4.55 -10.11
C GLY A 164 -13.95 5.14 -8.70
N TYR A 165 -14.91 6.02 -8.38
CA TYR A 165 -15.05 6.55 -7.01
C TYR A 165 -15.24 5.45 -5.95
N PRO A 166 -16.10 4.43 -6.16
CA PRO A 166 -16.23 3.32 -5.21
C PRO A 166 -14.93 2.52 -5.05
N GLU A 167 -14.21 2.29 -6.15
CA GLU A 167 -12.95 1.53 -6.15
C GLU A 167 -11.85 2.28 -5.41
N ALA A 168 -11.65 3.58 -5.70
CA ALA A 168 -10.67 4.41 -5.01
C ALA A 168 -10.94 4.50 -3.51
N LYS A 169 -12.22 4.54 -3.13
CA LYS A 169 -12.64 4.52 -1.73
C LYS A 169 -12.40 3.16 -1.07
N ALA A 170 -12.68 2.06 -1.77
CA ALA A 170 -12.41 0.72 -1.28
C ALA A 170 -10.92 0.45 -1.12
N ALA A 171 -10.09 0.92 -2.05
CA ALA A 171 -8.64 0.81 -2.01
C ALA A 171 -8.00 1.56 -0.82
N LEU A 172 -8.70 2.54 -0.25
CA LEU A 172 -8.24 3.25 0.94
C LEU A 172 -8.66 2.59 2.25
N TRP A 173 -9.83 1.93 2.28
CA TRP A 173 -10.43 1.40 3.50
C TRP A 173 -10.69 -0.10 3.43
N ASN A 174 -11.68 -0.52 2.65
CA ASN A 174 -12.20 -1.88 2.67
C ASN A 174 -11.13 -2.92 2.32
N VAL A 175 -10.37 -2.69 1.24
CA VAL A 175 -9.33 -3.62 0.77
C VAL A 175 -8.18 -3.72 1.77
N PRO A 176 -7.59 -2.59 2.24
CA PRO A 176 -6.62 -2.61 3.33
C PRO A 176 -7.10 -3.35 4.60
N LYS A 177 -8.35 -3.12 5.02
CA LYS A 177 -8.95 -3.76 6.20
C LYS A 177 -9.05 -5.28 6.01
N ALA A 178 -9.59 -5.72 4.88
CA ALA A 178 -9.73 -7.13 4.52
C ALA A 178 -8.38 -7.86 4.53
N ILE A 179 -7.34 -7.22 3.97
CA ILE A 179 -5.96 -7.76 3.98
C ILE A 179 -5.43 -7.95 5.42
N ILE A 180 -5.65 -6.99 6.32
CA ILE A 180 -5.18 -7.07 7.72
C ILE A 180 -5.95 -8.13 8.51
N GLU A 181 -7.27 -8.16 8.35
CA GLU A 181 -8.16 -9.08 9.08
C GLU A 181 -8.08 -10.52 8.53
N GLY A 182 -7.50 -10.70 7.33
CA GLY A 182 -7.42 -12.00 6.66
C GLY A 182 -8.75 -12.43 6.05
N GLU A 183 -9.68 -11.50 5.87
CA GLU A 183 -10.97 -11.71 5.22
C GLU A 183 -10.77 -11.56 3.71
N LYS A 184 -11.00 -12.62 2.92
CA LYS A 184 -10.87 -12.58 1.45
C LYS A 184 -12.17 -12.14 0.79
#